data_AF-A0A1S8DE30-F1
#
_entry.id   AF-A0A1S8DE30-F1
#
_cell.length_a   1.000
_cell.length_b   1.000
_cell.length_c   1.000
_cell.angle_alpha   90.00
_cell.angle_beta   90.00
_cell.angle_gamma   90.00
#
_symmetry.space_group_name_H-M   'P 1'
#
loop_
_entity.id
_entity.type
_entity.pdbx_description
1 polymer ?
#
loop_
_entity_poly.entity_id
_entity_poly.type
_entity_poly.pdbx_seq_one_letter_code
_entity_poly.pdbx_strand_id
1 'polypeptide(L)'
;MSRPAINNEKSDDLAAQVAAFTAAGGKITQGPELKQVPRRQRSEPKAAERPRPPSTPKQDESKAKKRQRQHAEIMRSYEGRLSAEELAAILCVSTSQVRKLAETYGVEILKKGSRAGPSAEQLAEMRRLSAENSTLRDAAKWIGVRPHTLRRWGDDRGITFGRKP
;
A
#
# COMPACT_ATOMS: atom_id res chain seq x y z
N MET A 1 14.18 -20.52 7.82
CA MET A 1 14.10 -19.05 7.94
C MET A 1 14.62 -18.69 9.32
N SER A 2 15.89 -18.28 9.42
CA SER A 2 16.51 -17.91 10.70
C SER A 2 16.05 -16.52 11.13
N ARG A 3 15.57 -16.38 12.36
CA ARG A 3 15.23 -15.08 12.96
C ARG A 3 16.53 -14.32 13.29
N PRO A 4 16.61 -13.01 13.04
CA PRO A 4 17.74 -12.21 13.51
C PRO A 4 17.72 -12.12 15.04
N ALA A 5 18.86 -12.37 15.67
CA ALA A 5 19.06 -12.18 17.10
C ALA A 5 18.97 -10.68 17.45
N ILE A 6 18.27 -10.34 18.51
CA ILE A 6 18.22 -8.98 19.04
C ILE A 6 19.51 -8.77 19.81
N ASN A 7 20.45 -8.01 19.24
CA ASN A 7 21.70 -7.68 19.90
C ASN A 7 21.44 -6.67 21.04
N ASN A 8 21.85 -7.02 22.25
CA ASN A 8 21.72 -6.20 23.47
C ASN A 8 22.77 -5.08 23.57
N GLU A 9 23.60 -4.85 22.54
CA GLU A 9 24.69 -3.86 22.58
C GLU A 9 24.21 -2.43 22.89
N LYS A 10 22.93 -2.11 22.63
CA LYS A 10 22.35 -0.79 22.89
C LYS A 10 22.00 -0.53 24.35
N SER A 11 21.95 -1.55 25.23
CA SER A 11 21.62 -1.34 26.64
C SER A 11 22.76 -0.71 27.43
N ASP A 12 24.00 -1.09 27.10
CA ASP A 12 25.19 -0.60 27.81
C ASP A 12 25.48 0.87 27.47
N ASP A 13 25.22 1.27 26.23
CA ASP A 13 25.37 2.64 25.73
C ASP A 13 24.38 3.60 26.41
N LEU A 14 23.16 3.12 26.69
CA LEU A 14 22.13 3.84 27.43
C LEU A 14 22.53 4.07 28.89
N ALA A 15 23.15 3.08 29.54
CA ALA A 15 23.63 3.21 30.92
C ALA A 15 24.77 4.24 31.02
N ALA A 16 25.69 4.25 30.06
CA ALA A 16 26.76 5.24 29.99
C ALA A 16 26.22 6.67 29.80
N GLN A 17 25.22 6.86 28.93
CA GLN A 17 24.58 8.16 28.71
C GLN A 17 23.85 8.69 29.96
N VAL A 18 23.13 7.81 30.66
CA VAL A 18 22.43 8.15 31.91
C VAL A 18 23.43 8.54 33.01
N ALA A 19 24.55 7.82 33.12
CA ALA A 19 25.62 8.14 34.07
C ALA A 19 26.29 9.49 33.75
N ALA A 20 26.59 9.76 32.47
CA ALA A 20 27.16 11.04 32.04
C ALA A 20 26.20 12.22 32.30
N PHE A 21 24.91 12.05 32.02
CA PHE A 21 23.88 13.06 32.30
C PHE A 21 23.76 13.38 33.80
N THR A 22 23.85 12.34 34.64
CA THR A 22 23.81 12.50 36.11
C THR A 22 25.08 13.17 36.64
N ALA A 23 26.26 12.81 36.11
CA ALA A 23 27.54 13.43 36.46
C ALA A 23 27.62 14.91 36.05
N ALA A 24 26.96 15.30 34.96
CA ALA A 24 26.83 16.69 34.51
C ALA A 24 25.85 17.54 35.36
N GLY A 25 25.33 17.01 36.47
CA GLY A 25 24.38 17.70 37.34
C GLY A 25 22.92 17.62 36.89
N GLY A 26 22.62 16.80 35.88
CA GLY A 26 21.25 16.52 35.44
C GLY A 26 20.48 15.77 36.52
N LYS A 27 19.35 16.34 36.97
CA LYS A 27 18.44 15.65 37.89
C LYS A 27 17.48 14.77 37.12
N ILE A 28 17.64 13.45 37.25
CA ILE A 28 16.62 12.48 36.82
C ILE A 28 15.54 12.48 37.89
N THR A 29 14.44 13.17 37.60
CA THR A 29 13.23 13.09 38.43
C THR A 29 12.58 11.75 38.17
N GLN A 30 12.76 10.79 39.08
CA GLN A 30 11.92 9.60 39.10
C GLN A 30 10.48 10.09 39.29
N GLY A 31 9.67 9.94 38.24
CA GLY A 31 8.25 10.29 38.29
C GLY A 31 7.57 9.57 39.44
N PRO A 32 6.46 10.12 39.98
CA PRO A 32 5.75 9.54 41.10
C PRO A 32 5.42 8.06 40.82
N GLU A 33 5.66 7.22 41.82
CA GLU A 33 5.42 5.79 41.77
C GLU A 33 3.96 5.54 41.36
N LEU A 34 3.77 5.05 40.14
CA LEU A 34 2.43 4.75 39.61
C LEU A 34 1.87 3.59 40.42
N LYS A 35 1.06 3.91 41.45
CA LYS A 35 0.23 2.93 42.14
C LYS A 35 -0.56 2.18 41.09
N GLN A 36 -0.24 0.90 40.89
CA GLN A 36 -1.00 0.04 40.00
C GLN A 36 -2.44 -0.03 40.53
N VAL A 37 -3.32 0.73 39.89
CA VAL A 37 -4.75 0.65 40.17
C VAL A 37 -5.18 -0.77 39.82
N PRO A 38 -5.82 -1.51 40.74
CA PRO A 38 -6.36 -2.82 40.44
C PRO A 38 -7.23 -2.69 39.19
N ARG A 39 -6.85 -3.42 38.14
CA ARG A 39 -7.56 -3.43 36.86
C ARG A 39 -8.99 -3.86 37.16
N ARG A 40 -9.92 -2.90 37.20
CA ARG A 40 -11.35 -3.18 37.30
C ARG A 40 -11.64 -4.23 36.23
N GLN A 41 -12.12 -5.40 36.63
CA GLN A 41 -12.70 -6.34 35.69
C GLN A 41 -13.80 -5.57 34.99
N ARG A 42 -13.58 -5.30 33.71
CA ARG A 42 -14.55 -4.65 32.85
C ARG A 42 -15.68 -5.67 32.78
N SER A 43 -16.72 -5.50 33.59
CA SER A 43 -17.98 -6.15 33.32
C SER A 43 -18.31 -5.77 31.89
N GLU A 44 -18.26 -6.76 31.00
CA GLU A 44 -18.69 -6.57 29.64
C GLU A 44 -20.09 -5.97 29.73
N PRO A 45 -20.35 -4.79 29.14
CA PRO A 45 -21.70 -4.31 29.03
C PRO A 45 -22.42 -5.40 28.24
N LYS A 46 -23.21 -6.23 28.94
CA LYS A 46 -24.12 -7.20 28.36
C LYS A 46 -24.86 -6.38 27.31
N ALA A 47 -24.52 -6.62 26.05
CA ALA A 47 -25.02 -5.84 24.94
C ALA A 47 -26.53 -6.02 25.00
N ALA A 48 -27.22 -5.06 25.60
CA ALA A 48 -28.61 -4.85 25.31
C ALA A 48 -28.58 -4.56 23.81
N GLU A 49 -28.87 -5.58 23.02
CA GLU A 49 -29.34 -5.49 21.65
C GLU A 49 -30.53 -4.55 21.68
N ARG A 50 -30.25 -3.24 21.74
CA ARG A 50 -31.17 -2.27 21.20
C ARG A 50 -31.16 -2.60 19.71
N PRO A 51 -32.27 -3.08 19.13
CA PRO A 51 -32.35 -3.20 17.69
C PRO A 51 -31.99 -1.82 17.15
N ARG A 52 -30.93 -1.76 16.33
CA ARG A 52 -30.63 -0.53 15.61
C ARG A 52 -31.92 -0.20 14.86
N PRO A 53 -32.51 0.99 15.06
CA PRO A 53 -33.70 1.35 14.30
C PRO A 53 -33.33 1.17 12.82
N PRO A 54 -34.15 0.48 12.01
CA PRO A 54 -33.86 0.30 10.60
C PRO A 54 -33.69 1.68 10.00
N SER A 55 -32.46 2.02 9.58
CA SER A 55 -32.25 3.27 8.86
C SER A 55 -33.09 3.18 7.60
N THR A 56 -34.06 4.09 7.46
CA THR A 56 -34.92 4.10 6.28
C THR A 56 -34.03 4.27 5.04
N PRO A 57 -34.01 3.32 4.08
CA PRO A 57 -33.04 3.30 2.98
C PRO A 57 -33.05 4.58 2.13
N LYS A 58 -34.19 5.28 2.08
CA LYS A 58 -34.35 6.53 1.33
C LYS A 58 -33.48 7.69 1.86
N GLN A 59 -33.15 7.74 3.15
CA GLN A 59 -32.33 8.84 3.70
C GLN A 59 -30.84 8.63 3.44
N ASP A 60 -30.35 7.39 3.44
CA ASP A 60 -28.94 7.09 3.21
C ASP A 60 -28.55 7.27 1.73
N GLU A 61 -29.45 6.96 0.80
CA GLU A 61 -29.23 7.17 -0.64
C GLU A 61 -29.07 8.64 -1.02
N SER A 62 -29.85 9.54 -0.41
CA SER A 62 -29.78 10.98 -0.71
C SER A 62 -28.45 11.59 -0.26
N LYS A 63 -27.94 11.19 0.91
CA LYS A 63 -26.64 11.63 1.43
C LYS A 63 -25.49 11.05 0.60
N ALA A 64 -25.58 9.78 0.20
CA ALA A 64 -24.59 9.14 -0.65
C ALA A 64 -24.48 9.83 -2.03
N LYS A 65 -25.61 10.13 -2.67
CA LYS A 65 -25.64 10.89 -3.94
C LYS A 65 -25.06 12.28 -3.80
N LYS A 66 -25.36 13.00 -2.71
CA LYS A 66 -24.79 14.32 -2.43
C LYS A 66 -23.26 14.28 -2.31
N ARG A 67 -22.72 13.30 -1.58
CA ARG A 67 -21.27 13.08 -1.45
C ARG A 67 -20.60 12.78 -2.79
N GLN A 68 -21.22 11.94 -3.63
CA GLN A 68 -20.67 11.62 -4.95
C GLN A 68 -20.59 12.85 -5.86
N ARG A 69 -21.60 13.74 -5.81
CA ARG A 69 -21.56 15.01 -6.55
C ARG A 69 -20.43 15.92 -6.08
N GLN A 70 -20.25 16.04 -4.76
CA GLN A 70 -19.14 16.81 -4.19
C GLN A 70 -17.77 16.25 -4.61
N HIS A 71 -17.61 14.92 -4.60
CA HIS A 71 -16.39 14.30 -5.08
C HIS A 71 -16.14 14.57 -6.57
N ALA A 72 -17.19 14.53 -7.40
CA ALA A 72 -17.10 14.85 -8.82
C ALA A 72 -16.72 16.32 -9.08
N GLU A 73 -17.27 17.26 -8.31
CA GLU A 73 -16.89 18.69 -8.37
C GLU A 73 -15.42 18.90 -8.03
N ILE A 74 -14.93 18.26 -6.97
CA ILE A 74 -13.51 18.30 -6.60
C ILE A 74 -12.67 17.69 -7.72
N MET A 75 -13.07 16.55 -8.29
CA MET A 75 -12.33 15.91 -9.39
C MET A 75 -12.24 16.80 -10.63
N ARG A 76 -13.31 17.52 -11.01
CA ARG A 76 -13.26 18.48 -12.13
C ARG A 76 -12.25 19.59 -11.92
N SER A 77 -12.04 20.05 -10.69
CA SER A 77 -11.03 21.09 -10.43
C SER A 77 -9.58 20.62 -10.67
N TYR A 78 -9.36 19.31 -10.74
CA TYR A 78 -8.05 18.67 -10.93
C TYR A 78 -7.93 17.88 -12.24
N GLU A 79 -8.86 18.08 -13.17
CA GLU A 79 -8.90 17.39 -14.46
C GLU A 79 -7.55 17.51 -15.20
N GLY A 80 -7.01 16.38 -15.65
CA GLY A 80 -5.73 16.28 -16.35
C GLY A 80 -4.47 16.58 -15.52
N ARG A 81 -4.60 17.05 -14.27
CA ARG A 81 -3.46 17.48 -13.45
C ARG A 81 -2.98 16.42 -12.47
N LEU A 82 -3.90 15.64 -11.91
CA LEU A 82 -3.60 14.65 -10.88
C LEU A 82 -3.84 13.23 -11.37
N SER A 83 -3.06 12.30 -10.85
CA SER A 83 -3.25 10.87 -11.03
C SER A 83 -4.38 10.33 -10.14
N ALA A 84 -4.86 9.13 -10.47
CA ALA A 84 -5.91 8.48 -9.68
C ALA A 84 -5.49 8.20 -8.23
N GLU A 85 -4.19 8.02 -7.97
CA GLU A 85 -3.64 7.79 -6.63
C GLU A 85 -3.66 9.06 -5.78
N GLU A 86 -3.31 10.21 -6.38
CA GLU A 86 -3.34 11.50 -5.69
C GLU A 86 -4.77 11.95 -5.40
N LEU A 87 -5.68 11.78 -6.37
CA LEU A 87 -7.11 12.03 -6.16
C LEU A 87 -7.71 11.13 -5.09
N ALA A 88 -7.28 9.87 -5.01
CA ALA A 88 -7.70 8.94 -3.97
C ALA A 88 -7.25 9.39 -2.59
N ALA A 89 -6.02 9.92 -2.47
CA ALA A 89 -5.49 10.46 -1.23
C ALA A 89 -6.25 11.72 -0.78
N ILE A 90 -6.55 12.65 -1.69
CA ILE A 90 -7.28 13.89 -1.38
C ILE A 90 -8.72 13.59 -0.94
N LEU A 91 -9.40 12.70 -1.66
CA LEU A 91 -10.81 12.38 -1.42
C LEU A 91 -10.99 11.32 -0.33
N CYS A 92 -9.90 10.74 0.21
CA CYS A 92 -9.92 9.63 1.16
C CYS A 92 -10.80 8.45 0.68
N VAL A 93 -10.70 8.10 -0.60
CA VAL A 93 -11.44 7.00 -1.23
C VAL A 93 -10.52 6.05 -1.98
N SER A 94 -11.00 4.86 -2.34
CA SER A 94 -10.21 3.92 -3.15
C SER A 94 -9.96 4.44 -4.56
N THR A 95 -8.81 4.09 -5.14
CA THR A 95 -8.46 4.42 -6.55
C THR A 95 -9.48 3.88 -7.54
N SER A 96 -10.05 2.71 -7.28
CA SER A 96 -11.14 2.12 -8.06
C SER A 96 -12.39 3.00 -8.05
N GLN A 97 -12.75 3.57 -6.89
CA GLN A 97 -13.88 4.48 -6.77
C GLN A 97 -13.63 5.80 -7.51
N VAL A 98 -12.42 6.35 -7.43
CA VAL A 98 -12.04 7.54 -8.22
C VAL A 98 -12.19 7.27 -9.72
N ARG A 99 -11.70 6.13 -10.22
CA ARG A 99 -11.83 5.77 -11.65
C ARG A 99 -13.29 5.65 -12.07
N LYS A 100 -14.13 5.00 -11.25
CA LYS A 100 -15.57 4.88 -11.51
C LYS A 100 -16.26 6.25 -11.54
N LEU A 101 -15.90 7.14 -10.63
CA LEU A 101 -16.43 8.51 -10.61
C LEU A 101 -15.96 9.30 -11.83
N ALA A 102 -14.68 9.21 -12.21
CA ALA A 102 -14.17 9.85 -13.43
C ALA A 102 -14.91 9.38 -14.68
N GLU A 103 -15.12 8.07 -14.83
CA GLU A 103 -15.89 7.50 -15.93
C GLU A 103 -17.34 7.99 -15.94
N THR A 104 -17.99 7.98 -14.77
CA THR A 104 -19.40 8.42 -14.62
C THR A 104 -19.60 9.90 -14.96
N TYR A 105 -18.62 10.74 -14.63
CA TYR A 105 -18.72 12.20 -14.78
C TYR A 105 -17.87 12.76 -15.94
N GLY A 106 -17.24 11.89 -16.74
CA GLY A 106 -16.43 12.26 -17.90
C GLY A 106 -15.16 13.05 -17.58
N VAL A 107 -14.55 12.83 -16.41
CA VAL A 107 -13.34 13.56 -15.98
C VAL A 107 -12.09 12.81 -16.44
N GLU A 108 -11.20 13.49 -17.17
CA GLU A 108 -9.92 12.90 -17.54
C GLU A 108 -8.93 12.92 -16.37
N ILE A 109 -8.44 11.73 -15.99
CA ILE A 109 -7.40 11.56 -14.96
C ILE A 109 -6.05 11.38 -15.65
N LEU A 110 -4.99 11.97 -15.09
CA LEU A 110 -3.63 11.72 -15.54
C LEU A 110 -3.31 10.23 -15.44
N LYS A 111 -3.11 9.58 -16.60
CA LYS A 111 -2.65 8.20 -16.64
C LYS A 111 -1.21 8.18 -16.14
N LYS A 112 -0.99 7.64 -14.94
CA LYS A 112 0.37 7.31 -14.48
C LYS A 112 1.02 6.45 -15.56
N GLY A 113 2.24 6.81 -15.96
CA GLY A 113 2.93 6.24 -17.11
C GLY A 113 2.75 4.73 -17.19
N SER A 114 2.35 4.24 -18.37
CA SER A 114 2.31 2.81 -18.65
C SER A 114 3.67 2.22 -18.25
N ARG A 115 3.66 1.14 -17.47
CA ARG A 115 4.91 0.47 -17.09
C ARG A 115 5.72 0.22 -18.36
N ALA A 116 6.99 0.63 -18.36
CA ALA A 116 7.87 0.48 -19.51
C ALA A 116 7.79 -0.97 -20.03
N GLY A 117 7.42 -1.08 -21.31
CA GLY A 117 7.46 -2.35 -22.02
C GLY A 117 8.89 -2.78 -22.31
N PRO A 118 9.09 -4.00 -22.84
CA PRO A 118 10.39 -4.40 -23.36
C PRO A 118 10.83 -3.45 -24.47
N SER A 119 12.13 -3.15 -24.55
CA SER A 119 12.70 -2.51 -25.72
C SER A 119 12.56 -3.41 -26.96
N ALA A 120 12.71 -2.85 -28.16
CA ALA A 120 12.65 -3.63 -29.40
C ALA A 120 13.71 -4.74 -29.43
N GLU A 121 14.92 -4.46 -28.93
CA GLU A 121 16.02 -5.43 -28.80
C GLU A 121 15.68 -6.55 -27.82
N GLN A 122 15.15 -6.19 -26.64
CA GLN A 122 14.73 -7.18 -25.64
C GLN A 122 13.64 -8.09 -26.19
N LEU A 123 12.74 -7.56 -27.02
CA LEU A 123 11.66 -8.32 -27.64
C LEU A 123 12.18 -9.28 -28.73
N ALA A 124 13.17 -8.86 -29.53
CA ALA A 124 13.84 -9.75 -30.46
C ALA A 124 14.54 -10.90 -29.72
N GLU A 125 15.23 -10.56 -28.63
CA GLU A 125 15.94 -11.53 -27.80
C GLU A 125 15.00 -12.51 -27.09
N MET A 126 13.85 -12.03 -26.60
CA MET A 126 12.79 -12.86 -26.06
C MET A 126 12.31 -13.92 -27.06
N ARG A 127 12.12 -13.53 -28.33
CA ARG A 127 11.68 -14.45 -29.38
C ARG A 127 12.76 -15.48 -29.70
N ARG A 128 14.03 -15.07 -29.77
CA ARG A 128 15.18 -15.96 -29.97
C ARG A 128 15.25 -17.02 -28.88
N LEU A 129 15.24 -16.60 -27.62
CA LEU A 129 15.35 -17.48 -26.46
C LEU A 129 14.14 -18.41 -26.30
N SER A 130 12.95 -17.93 -26.66
CA SER A 130 11.73 -18.75 -26.72
C SER A 130 11.85 -19.85 -27.77
N ALA A 131 12.36 -19.53 -28.97
CA ALA A 131 12.60 -20.52 -30.02
C ALA A 131 13.67 -21.56 -29.63
N GLU A 132 14.67 -21.16 -28.84
CA GLU A 132 15.70 -22.05 -28.27
C GLU A 132 15.19 -22.91 -27.09
N ASN A 133 13.90 -22.82 -26.74
CA ASN A 133 13.31 -23.48 -25.56
C ASN A 133 14.04 -23.15 -24.24
N SER A 134 14.67 -21.98 -24.16
CA SER A 134 15.32 -21.52 -22.93
C SER A 134 14.32 -21.44 -21.79
N THR A 135 14.78 -21.76 -20.57
CA THR A 135 13.93 -21.61 -19.39
C THR A 135 13.67 -20.13 -19.11
N LEU A 136 12.50 -19.81 -18.54
CA LEU A 136 12.15 -18.44 -18.16
C LEU A 136 13.22 -17.77 -17.28
N ARG A 137 13.87 -18.53 -16.39
CA ARG A 137 14.89 -17.98 -15.49
C ARG A 137 16.17 -17.61 -16.23
N ASP A 138 16.62 -18.48 -17.14
CA ASP A 138 17.84 -18.24 -17.90
C ASP A 138 17.64 -17.10 -18.89
N ALA A 139 16.49 -17.08 -19.56
CA ALA A 139 16.11 -15.97 -20.44
C ALA A 139 16.02 -14.64 -19.69
N ALA A 140 15.45 -14.63 -18.49
CA ALA A 140 15.37 -13.43 -17.66
C ALA A 140 16.74 -12.94 -17.20
N LYS A 141 17.63 -13.87 -16.83
CA LYS A 141 19.02 -13.56 -16.48
C LYS A 141 19.77 -12.97 -17.67
N TRP A 142 19.57 -13.52 -18.87
CA TRP A 142 20.19 -13.05 -20.10
C TRP A 142 19.75 -11.64 -20.49
N ILE A 143 18.45 -11.38 -20.46
CA ILE A 143 17.86 -10.08 -20.82
C ILE A 143 18.11 -9.02 -19.72
N GLY A 144 18.51 -9.44 -18.51
CA GLY A 144 18.77 -8.55 -17.38
C GLY A 144 17.49 -8.07 -16.68
N VAL A 145 16.41 -8.86 -16.73
CA VAL A 145 15.13 -8.52 -16.11
C VAL A 145 14.70 -9.56 -15.09
N ARG A 146 13.75 -9.21 -14.22
CA ARG A 146 13.19 -10.17 -13.26
C ARG A 146 12.33 -11.21 -14.01
N PRO A 147 12.33 -12.50 -13.62
CA PRO A 147 11.54 -13.54 -14.29
C PRO A 147 10.05 -13.23 -14.38
N HIS A 148 9.46 -12.57 -13.38
CA HIS A 148 8.05 -12.19 -13.41
C HIS A 148 7.77 -11.07 -14.43
N THR A 149 8.72 -10.14 -14.64
CA THR A 149 8.63 -9.10 -15.66
C THR A 149 8.66 -9.72 -17.04
N LEU A 150 9.62 -10.65 -17.26
CA LEU A 150 9.73 -11.38 -18.51
C LEU A 150 8.49 -12.21 -18.82
N ARG A 151 7.96 -12.91 -17.80
CA ARG A 151 6.72 -13.69 -17.92
C ARG A 151 5.56 -12.80 -18.35
N ARG A 152 5.35 -11.68 -17.66
CA ARG A 152 4.29 -10.73 -17.99
C ARG A 152 4.44 -10.20 -19.42
N TRP A 153 5.64 -9.80 -19.81
CA TRP A 153 5.90 -9.33 -21.18
C TRP A 153 5.62 -10.41 -22.22
N GLY A 154 5.91 -11.67 -21.90
CA GLY A 154 5.61 -12.83 -22.73
C GLY A 154 4.10 -13.11 -22.82
N ASP A 155 3.39 -13.09 -21.69
CA ASP A 155 1.93 -13.27 -21.62
C ASP A 155 1.21 -12.20 -22.46
N ASP A 156 1.63 -10.93 -22.36
CA ASP A 156 1.08 -9.81 -23.13
C ASP A 156 1.30 -9.95 -24.65
N ARG A 157 2.22 -10.82 -25.09
CA ARG A 157 2.69 -10.95 -26.50
C ARG A 157 2.63 -12.37 -27.06
N GLY A 158 2.09 -13.33 -26.30
CA GLY A 158 2.02 -14.73 -26.69
C GLY A 158 3.38 -15.44 -26.80
N ILE A 159 4.41 -14.99 -26.08
CA ILE A 159 5.74 -15.63 -26.08
C ILE A 159 5.84 -16.57 -24.87
N THR A 160 6.04 -17.86 -25.12
CA THR A 160 6.19 -18.88 -24.08
C THR A 160 7.65 -19.33 -23.96
N PHE A 161 8.13 -19.50 -22.72
CA PHE A 161 9.44 -20.04 -22.43
C PHE A 161 9.34 -21.50 -22.00
N GLY A 162 10.44 -22.24 -22.15
CA GLY A 162 10.51 -23.64 -21.73
C GLY A 162 10.20 -23.80 -20.24
N ARG A 163 9.50 -24.88 -19.89
CA ARG A 163 9.40 -25.34 -18.50
C ARG A 163 10.67 -26.09 -18.16
N LYS A 164 11.19 -25.87 -16.96
CA LYS A 164 12.31 -26.67 -16.47
C LYS A 164 11.85 -28.15 -16.45
N PRO A 165 12.63 -29.10 -17.00
CA PRO A 165 12.40 -30.51 -16.73
C PRO A 165 12.52 -30.81 -15.23
#